data_AF-A0A0V8M2T2-F1
#
_entry.id   AF-A0A0V8M2T2-F1
#
_cell.length_a   1.000
_cell.length_b   1.000
_cell.length_c   1.000
_cell.angle_alpha   90.00
_cell.angle_beta   90.00
_cell.angle_gamma   90.00
#
_symmetry.space_group_name_H-M   'P 1'
#
loop_
_entity.id
_entity.type
_entity.pdbx_description
1 polymer ?
#
loop_
_entity_poly.entity_id
_entity_poly.type
_entity_poly.pdbx_seq_one_letter_code
_entity_poly.pdbx_strand_id
1 'polypeptide(L)'
;MELTLGEATRYVLNEQYAKVAAGMYTDAFHLKNGETFNPDTAADKAKWLNEIEAKLKEIHSAKKESGTFSQPRHEIAQEAYVETKLWLEKLLGIKGYEEKNKGFHLGLEFKDSVK
;
A
#
# COMPACT_ATOMS: atom_id res chain seq x y z
N MET A 1 7.05 11.55 4.79
CA MET A 1 8.25 10.70 4.63
C MET A 1 7.80 9.43 3.94
N GLU A 2 8.36 9.09 2.78
CA GLU A 2 8.06 7.84 2.05
C GLU A 2 8.60 6.65 2.88
N LEU A 3 7.79 5.60 3.06
CA LEU A 3 8.21 4.39 3.77
C LEU A 3 8.96 3.48 2.80
N THR A 4 10.12 2.98 3.22
CA THR A 4 10.76 1.87 2.50
C THR A 4 9.91 0.60 2.62
N LEU A 5 10.10 -0.35 1.69
CA LEU A 5 9.38 -1.63 1.72
C LEU A 5 9.62 -2.39 3.03
N GLY A 6 10.86 -2.38 3.53
CA GLY A 6 11.21 -3.04 4.80
C GLY A 6 10.52 -2.41 6.01
N GLU A 7 10.46 -1.07 6.08
CA GLU A 7 9.74 -0.36 7.14
C GLU A 7 8.24 -0.61 7.08
N ALA A 8 7.67 -0.54 5.89
CA ALA A 8 6.25 -0.78 5.69
C ALA A 8 5.87 -2.22 6.08
N THR A 9 6.61 -3.23 5.61
CA THR A 9 6.40 -4.64 5.99
C THR A 9 6.49 -4.80 7.51
N ARG A 10 7.48 -4.18 8.17
CA ARG A 10 7.59 -4.21 9.64
C ARG A 10 6.38 -3.58 10.31
N TYR A 11 5.86 -2.46 9.81
CA TYR A 11 4.69 -1.81 10.39
C TYR A 11 3.41 -2.62 10.17
N VAL A 12 3.22 -3.26 9.00
CA VAL A 12 2.10 -4.17 8.76
C VAL A 12 2.16 -5.39 9.69
N LEU A 13 3.34 -6.00 9.86
CA LEU A 13 3.56 -7.11 10.79
C LEU A 13 3.18 -6.76 12.23
N ASN A 14 3.52 -5.53 12.67
CA ASN A 14 3.19 -5.02 14.00
C ASN A 14 1.81 -4.37 14.08
N GLU A 15 0.99 -4.51 13.03
CA GLU A 15 -0.38 -3.99 12.96
C GLU A 15 -0.47 -2.46 13.16
N GLN A 16 0.63 -1.75 12.84
CA GLN A 16 0.73 -0.29 12.87
C GLN A 16 0.16 0.32 11.59
N TYR A 17 -1.07 -0.05 11.23
CA TYR A 17 -1.70 0.28 9.95
C TYR A 17 -1.81 1.79 9.71
N ALA A 18 -2.10 2.58 10.75
CA ALA A 18 -2.17 4.03 10.65
C ALA A 18 -0.85 4.67 10.17
N LYS A 19 0.31 4.12 10.57
CA LYS A 19 1.62 4.60 10.11
C LYS A 19 1.84 4.29 8.63
N VAL A 20 1.44 3.10 8.21
CA VAL A 20 1.53 2.67 6.81
C VAL A 20 0.62 3.53 5.94
N ALA A 21 -0.62 3.78 6.40
CA ALA A 21 -1.58 4.63 5.72
C ALA A 21 -1.06 6.07 5.55
N ALA A 22 -0.44 6.65 6.58
CA ALA A 22 0.17 7.98 6.49
C ALA A 22 1.34 8.03 5.47
N GLY A 23 2.18 6.99 5.44
CA GLY A 23 3.25 6.86 4.46
C GLY A 23 2.74 6.75 3.03
N MET A 24 1.78 5.84 2.79
CA MET A 24 1.14 5.65 1.49
C MET A 24 0.42 6.91 1.00
N TYR A 25 -0.31 7.58 1.89
CA TYR A 25 -0.99 8.84 1.57
C TYR A 25 0.00 9.89 1.09
N THR A 26 1.08 10.10 1.82
CA THR A 26 2.09 11.09 1.45
C THR A 26 2.71 10.78 0.10
N ASP A 27 3.16 9.54 -0.12
CA ASP A 27 3.80 9.11 -1.37
C ASP A 27 2.84 9.23 -2.57
N ALA A 28 1.64 8.66 -2.47
CA ALA A 28 0.68 8.66 -3.56
C ALA A 28 0.20 10.07 -3.93
N PHE A 29 0.00 10.94 -2.95
CA PHE A 29 -0.47 12.30 -3.22
C PHE A 29 0.65 13.25 -3.66
N HIS A 30 1.90 13.04 -3.26
CA HIS A 30 3.03 13.73 -3.89
C HIS A 30 3.19 13.31 -5.35
N LEU A 31 3.00 12.02 -5.67
CA LEU A 31 3.01 11.56 -7.06
C LEU A 31 1.86 12.15 -7.89
N LYS A 32 0.67 12.28 -7.31
CA LYS A 32 -0.51 12.83 -7.99
C LYS A 32 -0.45 14.34 -8.18
N ASN A 33 -0.06 15.08 -7.14
CA ASN A 33 -0.20 16.54 -7.06
C ASN A 33 1.14 17.29 -7.15
N GLY A 34 2.26 16.56 -7.18
CA GLY A 34 3.62 17.11 -7.15
C GLY A 34 4.19 17.24 -5.73
N GLU A 35 5.52 17.37 -5.63
CA GLU A 35 6.26 17.46 -4.36
C GLU A 35 5.93 18.72 -3.53
N THR A 36 5.30 19.73 -4.14
CA THR A 36 4.86 20.96 -3.46
C THR A 36 3.51 20.80 -2.76
N PHE A 37 2.82 19.67 -2.96
CA PHE A 37 1.59 19.35 -2.26
C PHE A 37 1.88 19.20 -0.77
N ASN A 38 1.14 19.93 0.07
CA ASN A 38 1.22 19.76 1.52
C ASN A 38 0.10 18.80 2.00
N PRO A 39 0.43 17.50 2.21
CA PRO A 39 -0.55 16.50 2.65
C PRO A 39 -1.19 16.82 3.99
N ASP A 40 -0.56 17.63 4.84
CA ASP A 40 -1.10 17.98 6.16
C ASP A 40 -2.25 19.00 6.10
N THR A 41 -2.38 19.71 4.99
CA THR A 41 -3.41 20.76 4.81
C THR A 41 -4.60 20.33 3.95
N ALA A 42 -4.58 19.10 3.44
CA ALA A 42 -5.63 18.60 2.58
C ALA A 42 -6.92 18.31 3.38
N ALA A 43 -8.03 18.91 2.96
CA ALA A 43 -9.32 18.76 3.63
C ALA A 43 -9.77 17.29 3.76
N ASP A 44 -9.45 16.46 2.76
CA ASP A 44 -9.83 15.05 2.72
C ASP A 44 -8.80 14.12 3.38
N LYS A 45 -7.75 14.63 4.02
CA LYS A 45 -6.67 13.82 4.60
C LYS A 45 -7.19 12.73 5.52
N ALA A 46 -8.04 13.10 6.48
CA ALA A 46 -8.56 12.15 7.47
C ALA A 46 -9.39 11.04 6.81
N LYS A 47 -10.18 11.39 5.78
CA LYS A 47 -10.95 10.42 5.01
C LYS A 47 -10.03 9.42 4.31
N TRP A 48 -9.02 9.92 3.59
CA TRP A 48 -8.06 9.06 2.88
C TRP A 48 -7.24 8.18 3.82
N LEU A 49 -6.79 8.70 4.96
CA LEU A 49 -6.07 7.89 5.95
C LEU A 49 -6.94 6.73 6.46
N ASN A 50 -8.20 7.00 6.77
CA ASN A 50 -9.14 5.97 7.22
C ASN A 50 -9.41 4.92 6.13
N GLU A 51 -9.59 5.35 4.88
CA GLU A 51 -9.83 4.45 3.75
C GLU A 51 -8.62 3.55 3.46
N ILE A 52 -7.40 4.12 3.43
CA ILE A 52 -6.17 3.37 3.22
C ILE A 52 -5.93 2.39 4.38
N GLU A 53 -6.13 2.83 5.61
CA GLU A 53 -5.98 1.98 6.80
C GLU A 53 -6.98 0.82 6.79
N ALA A 54 -8.25 1.09 6.48
CA ALA A 54 -9.29 0.07 6.39
C ALA A 54 -8.96 -0.95 5.29
N LYS A 55 -8.51 -0.49 4.11
CA LYS A 55 -8.16 -1.39 3.01
C LYS A 55 -6.95 -2.26 3.33
N LEU A 56 -5.93 -1.69 3.97
CA LEU A 56 -4.76 -2.44 4.41
C LEU A 56 -5.12 -3.50 5.44
N LYS A 57 -5.99 -3.17 6.40
CA LYS A 57 -6.50 -4.12 7.40
C LYS A 57 -7.28 -5.26 6.75
N GLU A 58 -8.12 -4.95 5.78
CA GLU A 58 -8.91 -5.92 5.01
C GLU A 58 -7.99 -6.91 4.29
N ILE A 59 -7.04 -6.42 3.50
CA ILE A 59 -6.12 -7.26 2.71
C ILE A 59 -5.23 -8.09 3.65
N HIS A 60 -4.66 -7.47 4.69
CA HIS A 60 -3.78 -8.19 5.61
C HIS A 60 -4.53 -9.29 6.39
N SER A 61 -5.77 -9.04 6.81
CA SER A 61 -6.59 -10.04 7.49
C SER A 61 -6.98 -11.18 6.56
N ALA A 62 -7.44 -10.87 5.33
CA ALA A 62 -7.79 -11.88 4.34
C ALA A 62 -6.59 -12.78 3.99
N LYS A 63 -5.41 -12.20 3.81
CA LYS A 63 -4.17 -12.97 3.55
C LYS A 63 -3.68 -13.76 4.75
N LYS A 64 -3.85 -13.24 5.97
CA LYS A 64 -3.56 -14.02 7.20
C LYS A 64 -4.45 -15.25 7.28
N GLU A 65 -5.74 -15.11 6.96
CA GLU A 65 -6.69 -16.22 6.94
C GLU A 65 -6.36 -17.24 5.86
N SER A 66 -6.08 -16.81 4.62
CA SER A 66 -5.75 -17.70 3.50
C SER A 66 -4.35 -18.33 3.59
N GLY A 67 -3.38 -17.60 4.16
CA GLY A 67 -1.95 -17.97 4.20
C GLY A 67 -1.55 -18.81 5.41
N THR A 68 -2.50 -19.27 6.23
CA THR A 68 -2.25 -19.91 7.54
C THR A 68 -1.35 -21.16 7.50
N PHE A 69 -1.09 -21.76 6.33
CA PHE A 69 -0.33 -23.01 6.23
C PHE A 69 0.83 -23.04 5.20
N SER A 70 0.98 -22.05 4.32
CA SER A 70 1.97 -22.14 3.22
C SER A 70 2.88 -20.93 3.06
N GLN A 71 2.62 -19.81 3.74
CA GLN A 71 3.32 -18.56 3.46
C GLN A 71 3.92 -17.90 4.71
N PRO A 72 5.19 -17.45 4.67
CA PRO A 72 5.77 -16.67 5.75
C PRO A 72 5.01 -15.37 6.04
N ARG A 73 4.86 -15.02 7.32
CA ARG A 73 4.16 -13.79 7.75
C ARG A 73 4.72 -12.51 7.12
N HIS A 74 6.02 -12.47 6.85
CA HIS A 74 6.66 -11.31 6.25
C HIS A 74 6.24 -11.10 4.80
N GLU A 75 6.05 -12.18 4.04
CA GLU A 75 5.55 -12.12 2.66
C GLU A 75 4.08 -11.68 2.66
N ILE A 76 3.24 -12.23 3.55
CA ILE A 76 1.84 -11.80 3.72
C ILE A 76 1.75 -10.29 3.97
N ALA A 77 2.59 -9.77 4.87
CA ALA A 77 2.63 -8.35 5.20
C ALA A 77 3.13 -7.49 4.03
N GLN A 78 4.14 -7.97 3.31
CA GLN A 78 4.69 -7.30 2.13
C GLN A 78 3.69 -7.26 0.98
N GLU A 79 3.04 -8.37 0.67
CA GLU A 79 1.98 -8.42 -0.34
C GLU A 79 0.81 -7.53 0.03
N ALA A 80 0.37 -7.53 1.29
CA ALA A 80 -0.71 -6.66 1.74
C ALA A 80 -0.37 -5.17 1.55
N TYR A 81 0.88 -4.79 1.84
CA TYR A 81 1.38 -3.45 1.57
C TYR A 81 1.34 -3.13 0.06
N VAL A 82 1.88 -4.01 -0.77
CA VAL A 82 1.98 -3.81 -2.23
C VAL A 82 0.59 -3.73 -2.87
N GLU A 83 -0.31 -4.65 -2.55
CA GLU A 83 -1.67 -4.66 -3.10
C GLU A 83 -2.46 -3.42 -2.68
N THR A 84 -2.31 -2.97 -1.44
CA THR A 84 -2.95 -1.71 -0.99
C THR A 84 -2.38 -0.51 -1.74
N LYS A 85 -1.07 -0.48 -1.99
CA LYS A 85 -0.43 0.59 -2.74
C LYS A 85 -0.92 0.63 -4.19
N LEU A 86 -0.99 -0.53 -4.86
CA LEU A 86 -1.52 -0.65 -6.22
C LEU A 86 -3.00 -0.23 -6.30
N TRP A 87 -3.81 -0.64 -5.33
CA TRP A 87 -5.20 -0.20 -5.22
C TRP A 87 -5.31 1.33 -5.11
N LEU A 88 -4.50 1.95 -4.26
CA LEU A 88 -4.49 3.40 -4.09
C LEU A 88 -4.06 4.13 -5.37
N GLU A 89 -3.00 3.64 -6.01
CA GLU A 89 -2.51 4.22 -7.28
C GLU A 89 -3.55 4.15 -8.39
N LYS A 90 -4.23 3.00 -8.51
CA LYS A 90 -5.34 2.81 -9.46
C LYS A 90 -6.50 3.76 -9.18
N LEU A 91 -6.89 3.94 -7.92
CA LEU A 91 -7.95 4.89 -7.55
C LEU A 91 -7.59 6.33 -7.86
N LEU A 92 -6.31 6.68 -7.71
CA LEU A 92 -5.83 8.03 -7.95
C LEU A 92 -5.46 8.31 -9.41
N GLY A 93 -5.43 7.28 -10.27
CA GLY A 93 -5.05 7.38 -11.68
C GLY A 93 -3.56 7.64 -11.89
N ILE A 94 -2.71 7.21 -10.95
CA ILE A 94 -1.26 7.38 -10.97
C ILE A 94 -0.57 6.03 -11.16
N LYS A 95 0.69 6.04 -11.62
CA LYS A 95 1.52 4.83 -11.79
C LYS A 95 2.87 5.01 -11.11
N GLY A 96 2.92 4.77 -9.80
CA GLY A 96 4.13 4.96 -9.00
C GLY A 96 4.90 3.67 -8.81
N TYR A 97 4.28 2.72 -8.12
CA TYR A 97 4.87 1.46 -7.71
C TYR A 97 5.15 0.54 -8.90
N GLU A 98 4.24 0.44 -9.85
CA GLU A 98 4.46 -0.36 -11.07
C GLU A 98 5.66 0.16 -11.86
N GLU A 99 5.79 1.48 -12.04
CA GLU A 99 6.89 2.07 -12.80
C GLU A 99 8.23 1.98 -12.07
N LYS A 100 8.24 2.24 -10.75
CA LYS A 100 9.43 2.07 -9.90
C LYS A 100 9.91 0.61 -9.84
N ASN A 101 9.02 -0.37 -10.04
CA ASN A 101 9.31 -1.80 -9.88
C ASN A 101 9.12 -2.63 -11.15
N LYS A 102 9.23 -2.04 -12.35
CA LYS A 102 9.10 -2.71 -13.67
C LYS A 102 10.04 -3.93 -13.92
N GLY A 103 10.86 -4.33 -12.96
CA GLY A 103 11.68 -5.54 -13.00
C GLY A 103 11.67 -6.38 -11.72
N PHE A 104 10.82 -6.07 -10.73
CA PHE A 104 10.76 -6.79 -9.45
C PHE A 104 9.48 -7.62 -9.35
N HIS A 105 9.56 -8.88 -9.78
CA HIS A 105 8.46 -9.84 -9.67
C HIS A 105 8.41 -10.42 -8.27
N LEU A 106 7.54 -9.90 -7.42
CA LEU A 106 7.31 -10.37 -6.06
C LEU A 106 6.54 -11.70 -5.99
N GLY A 107 6.56 -12.54 -7.04
CA GLY A 107 5.72 -13.74 -7.13
C GLY A 107 4.20 -13.46 -7.18
N LEU A 108 3.79 -12.20 -7.04
CA LEU A 108 2.44 -11.73 -7.33
C LEU A 108 2.23 -11.88 -8.84
N GLU A 109 1.54 -12.95 -9.24
CA GLU A 109 1.02 -13.04 -10.61
C GLU A 109 0.09 -11.85 -10.84
N PHE A 110 0.60 -10.84 -11.55
CA PHE A 110 -0.22 -9.80 -12.14
C PHE A 110 -1.07 -10.46 -13.22
N LYS A 111 -2.17 -11.09 -12.82
CA LYS A 111 -3.21 -11.47 -13.77
C LYS A 111 -3.84 -10.19 -14.27
N ASP A 112 -3.33 -9.76 -15.42
CA ASP A 112 -4.07 -8.95 -16.38
C ASP A 112 -5.44 -9.61 -16.60
N SER A 113 -6.42 -9.15 -15.84
CA SER A 113 -7.83 -9.47 -15.97
C SER A 113 -8.49 -8.22 -15.41
N VAL A 114 -8.99 -7.32 -16.25
CA VAL A 114 -10.21 -7.54 -17.03
C VAL A 114 -10.11 -6.77 -18.37
N LYS A 115 -10.53 -7.44 -19.45
CA LYS A 115 -10.76 -6.87 -20.79
C LYS A 115 -11.79 -5.76 -20.79
#